data_AF-A0A845URG6-F1
#
_entry.id   AF-A0A845URG6-F1
#
_cell.length_a   1.000
_cell.length_b   1.000
_cell.length_c   1.000
_cell.angle_alpha   90.00
_cell.angle_beta   90.00
_cell.angle_gamma   90.00
#
_symmetry.space_group_name_H-M   'P 1'
#
loop_
_entity.id
_entity.type
_entity.pdbx_description
1 polymer ?
#
loop_
_entity_poly.entity_id
_entity_poly.type
_entity_poly.pdbx_seq_one_letter_code
_entity_poly.pdbx_strand_id
1 'polypeptide(L)'
;MRDVAKIIGLIPDGAADIQKRGALDLLEMTHWAIMSDTAGTPPADPDQVERWALGDPERLLRDAREFLTREGDLAASGGEDAQKAFAEMVLEKMDMLSTRRGNIHEELLQTAEVIRRTLPRKIGSSDVASADIIVIPMREILGLDGNPDARGPAAGDTEVARTVCKSIAAALKLEREQTAEMEATPSMGPR
;
A
#
# COMPACT_ATOMS: atom_id res chain seq x y z
N MET A 1 14.55 -11.38 -9.97
CA MET A 1 14.07 -12.54 -9.17
C MET A 1 14.97 -13.79 -9.22
N ARG A 2 15.63 -14.13 -10.34
CA ARG A 2 16.47 -15.35 -10.42
C ARG A 2 17.76 -15.33 -9.57
N ASP A 3 18.25 -14.16 -9.18
CA ASP A 3 19.55 -14.05 -8.48
C ASP A 3 19.44 -14.22 -6.95
N VAL A 4 18.33 -13.77 -6.35
CA VAL A 4 18.10 -13.87 -4.89
C VAL A 4 17.84 -15.33 -4.45
N ALA A 5 17.03 -16.07 -5.22
CA ALA A 5 16.79 -17.49 -4.97
C ALA A 5 18.07 -18.35 -5.14
N LYS A 6 18.98 -17.92 -6.03
CA LYS A 6 20.30 -18.54 -6.23
C LYS A 6 21.22 -18.35 -5.03
N ILE A 7 21.15 -17.19 -4.36
CA ILE A 7 21.97 -16.85 -3.20
C ILE A 7 21.52 -17.64 -1.96
N ILE A 8 20.21 -17.76 -1.74
CA ILE A 8 19.64 -18.51 -0.61
C ILE A 8 19.94 -20.01 -0.72
N GLY A 9 19.92 -20.58 -1.94
CA GLY A 9 20.16 -22.01 -2.17
C GLY A 9 21.62 -22.48 -2.05
N LEU A 10 22.58 -21.58 -1.83
CA LEU A 10 24.02 -21.89 -1.82
C LEU A 10 24.66 -21.91 -0.42
N ILE A 11 23.89 -21.72 0.66
CA ILE A 11 24.42 -21.66 2.04
C ILE A 11 24.47 -23.09 2.62
N PRO A 12 25.67 -23.66 2.91
CA PRO A 12 25.78 -25.00 3.47
C PRO A 12 25.68 -24.98 5.00
N ASP A 13 25.07 -26.01 5.57
CA ASP A 13 24.90 -26.15 7.01
C ASP A 13 26.25 -26.36 7.72
N GLY A 14 26.61 -25.45 8.62
CA GLY A 14 27.69 -25.67 9.59
C GLY A 14 28.67 -24.52 9.83
N ALA A 15 28.64 -23.43 9.05
CA ALA A 15 29.45 -22.21 9.29
C ALA A 15 28.56 -20.97 9.51
N ALA A 16 27.34 -21.20 10.00
CA ALA A 16 26.14 -20.46 9.65
C ALA A 16 25.80 -19.25 10.53
N ASP A 17 26.76 -18.64 11.25
CA ASP A 17 26.45 -17.43 12.03
C ASP A 17 26.86 -16.14 11.33
N ILE A 18 28.02 -16.06 10.69
CA ILE A 18 28.47 -14.80 10.06
C ILE A 18 27.75 -14.56 8.72
N GLN A 19 27.49 -15.59 7.92
CA GLN A 19 26.77 -15.44 6.64
C GLN A 19 25.25 -15.34 6.83
N LYS A 20 24.69 -15.99 7.85
CA LYS A 20 23.29 -15.81 8.25
C LYS A 20 23.06 -14.42 8.84
N ARG A 21 24.00 -13.93 9.67
CA ARG A 21 23.98 -12.55 10.14
C ARG A 21 24.22 -11.59 8.98
N GLY A 22 25.06 -11.91 8.00
CA GLY A 22 25.18 -11.13 6.76
C GLY A 22 23.91 -11.09 5.91
N ALA A 23 23.06 -12.12 5.93
CA ALA A 23 21.76 -12.13 5.24
C ALA A 23 20.63 -11.47 6.06
N LEU A 24 20.70 -11.53 7.39
CA LEU A 24 19.83 -10.75 8.30
C LEU A 24 20.22 -9.26 8.28
N ASP A 25 21.51 -8.95 8.29
CA ASP A 25 22.10 -7.64 8.00
C ASP A 25 21.81 -7.25 6.55
N LEU A 26 21.59 -8.18 5.62
CA LEU A 26 21.10 -7.84 4.29
C LEU A 26 19.60 -7.61 4.29
N LEU A 27 18.78 -8.22 5.15
CA LEU A 27 17.36 -7.88 5.31
C LEU A 27 17.18 -6.58 6.10
N GLU A 28 18.11 -6.30 7.00
CA GLU A 28 18.27 -5.05 7.72
C GLU A 28 18.84 -3.97 6.79
N MET A 29 19.89 -4.23 5.98
CA MET A 29 20.43 -3.29 4.96
C MET A 29 19.51 -3.16 3.74
N THR A 30 18.80 -4.23 3.34
CA THR A 30 17.64 -4.17 2.45
C THR A 30 16.41 -3.82 3.25
N HIS A 31 16.54 -2.95 4.26
CA HIS A 31 15.44 -2.17 4.82
C HIS A 31 14.36 -2.04 3.76
N TRP A 32 13.32 -2.86 3.80
CA TRP A 32 12.11 -2.52 3.05
C TRP A 32 11.24 -1.85 4.13
N ALA A 33 11.68 -0.73 4.76
CA ALA A 33 11.80 0.64 4.23
C ALA A 33 12.27 0.78 2.79
N ILE A 34 11.37 0.48 1.86
CA ILE A 34 11.49 1.13 0.56
C ILE A 34 11.43 2.61 0.86
N MET A 35 12.58 3.27 0.73
CA MET A 35 12.64 4.71 0.67
C MET A 35 11.78 5.11 -0.51
N SER A 36 10.58 5.52 -0.11
CA SER A 36 9.58 6.25 -0.83
C SER A 36 9.95 7.66 -1.27
N ASP A 37 11.23 7.99 -1.45
CA ASP A 37 11.62 9.11 -2.30
C ASP A 37 11.33 8.78 -3.80
N THR A 38 10.40 7.86 -4.09
CA THR A 38 9.81 7.69 -5.43
C THR A 38 9.17 9.00 -5.83
N ALA A 39 9.92 9.71 -6.66
CA ALA A 39 9.43 10.62 -7.68
C ALA A 39 8.29 11.56 -7.19
N GLY A 40 8.65 12.53 -6.35
CA GLY A 40 7.83 13.74 -6.17
C GLY A 40 7.12 13.92 -4.83
N THR A 41 7.41 13.10 -3.82
CA THR A 41 6.89 13.34 -2.47
C THR A 41 7.64 14.53 -1.85
N PRO A 42 6.96 15.63 -1.45
CA PRO A 42 7.60 16.80 -0.83
C PRO A 42 8.39 16.40 0.44
N PRO A 43 9.41 17.17 0.86
CA PRO A 43 10.14 16.91 2.10
C PRO A 43 9.18 16.65 3.25
N ALA A 44 9.41 15.53 3.94
CA ALA A 44 8.56 15.04 5.00
C ALA A 44 8.42 16.12 6.09
N ASP A 45 7.18 16.51 6.32
CA ASP A 45 6.81 17.43 7.38
C ASP A 45 6.64 16.59 8.67
N PRO A 46 7.17 17.07 9.81
CA PRO A 46 7.31 16.28 11.04
C PRO A 46 6.00 15.72 11.59
N ASP A 47 4.82 16.11 11.09
CA ASP A 47 3.52 15.54 11.50
C ASP A 47 2.75 14.94 10.32
N GLN A 48 3.43 14.41 9.30
CA GLN A 48 2.79 13.92 8.07
C GLN A 48 1.83 12.74 8.33
N VAL A 49 2.27 11.71 9.06
CA VAL A 49 1.45 10.51 9.30
C VAL A 49 0.25 10.84 10.20
N GLU A 50 0.46 11.71 11.19
CA GLU A 50 -0.62 12.16 12.06
C GLU A 50 -1.66 13.01 11.31
N ARG A 51 -1.23 13.85 10.36
CA ARG A 51 -2.15 14.59 9.49
C ARG A 51 -2.89 13.71 8.49
N TRP A 52 -2.33 12.58 8.08
CA TRP A 52 -3.10 11.57 7.34
C TRP A 52 -4.16 10.92 8.23
N ALA A 53 -3.82 10.61 9.47
CA ALA A 53 -4.75 9.99 10.40
C ALA A 53 -5.92 10.92 10.79
N LEU A 54 -5.63 12.21 11.02
CA LEU A 54 -6.56 13.19 11.61
C LEU A 54 -7.02 14.30 10.67
N GLY A 55 -6.45 14.38 9.47
CA GLY A 55 -6.73 15.43 8.50
C GLY A 55 -7.93 15.14 7.60
N ASP A 56 -7.95 15.79 6.44
CA ASP A 56 -9.02 15.68 5.45
C ASP A 56 -9.02 14.30 4.75
N PRO A 57 -10.04 13.45 4.99
CA PRO A 57 -10.10 12.11 4.42
C PRO A 57 -10.22 12.09 2.89
N GLU A 58 -10.86 13.09 2.27
CA GLU A 58 -11.01 13.16 0.81
C GLU A 58 -9.66 13.46 0.16
N ARG A 59 -8.92 14.41 0.74
CA ARG A 59 -7.55 14.70 0.32
C ARG A 59 -6.65 13.48 0.48
N LEU A 60 -6.69 12.80 1.63
CA LEU A 60 -5.93 11.58 1.84
C LEU A 60 -6.25 10.51 0.80
N LEU A 61 -7.53 10.29 0.50
CA LEU A 61 -7.95 9.31 -0.50
C LEU A 61 -7.45 9.65 -1.91
N ARG A 62 -7.52 10.93 -2.30
CA ARG A 62 -6.97 11.40 -3.58
C ARG A 62 -5.47 11.16 -3.66
N ASP A 63 -4.73 11.61 -2.65
CA ASP A 63 -3.26 11.51 -2.60
C ASP A 63 -2.84 10.02 -2.60
N ALA A 64 -3.56 9.15 -1.87
CA ALA A 64 -3.33 7.69 -1.88
C ALA A 64 -3.62 7.06 -3.25
N ARG A 65 -4.69 7.49 -3.95
CA ARG A 65 -5.02 6.99 -5.29
C ARG A 65 -3.97 7.38 -6.32
N GLU A 66 -3.50 8.62 -6.29
CA GLU A 66 -2.43 9.11 -7.16
C GLU A 66 -1.14 8.32 -6.94
N PHE A 67 -0.76 8.13 -5.67
CA PHE A 67 0.39 7.33 -5.29
C PHE A 67 0.27 5.89 -5.81
N LEU A 68 -0.84 5.19 -5.49
CA LEU A 68 -1.03 3.80 -5.88
C LEU A 68 -1.08 3.60 -7.40
N THR A 69 -1.59 4.58 -8.14
CA THR A 69 -1.59 4.53 -9.61
C THR A 69 -0.17 4.65 -10.13
N ARG A 70 0.63 5.59 -9.62
CA ARG A 70 2.04 5.75 -10.00
C ARG A 70 2.87 4.49 -9.68
N GLU A 71 2.65 3.90 -8.51
CA GLU A 71 3.36 2.68 -8.10
C GLU A 71 2.76 1.40 -8.72
N GLY A 72 1.69 1.51 -9.52
CA GLY A 72 1.00 0.37 -10.11
C GLY A 72 1.88 -0.49 -11.03
N ASP A 73 2.92 0.09 -11.62
CA ASP A 73 3.91 -0.65 -12.43
C ASP A 73 4.72 -1.65 -11.60
N LEU A 74 4.85 -1.44 -10.29
CA LEU A 74 5.47 -2.42 -9.40
C LEU A 74 4.58 -3.66 -9.21
N ALA A 75 3.27 -3.49 -9.34
CA ALA A 75 2.29 -4.53 -9.05
C ALA A 75 1.85 -5.31 -10.30
N ALA A 76 1.72 -4.67 -11.45
CA ALA A 76 1.26 -5.32 -12.68
C ALA A 76 1.78 -4.65 -13.95
N SER A 77 2.25 -5.46 -14.89
CA SER A 77 2.54 -5.00 -16.24
C SER A 77 1.24 -4.91 -17.04
N GLY A 78 0.91 -3.73 -17.55
CA GLY A 78 -0.28 -3.56 -18.40
C GLY A 78 -0.63 -2.14 -18.80
N GLY A 79 0.23 -1.15 -18.51
CA GLY A 79 -0.06 0.26 -18.78
C GLY A 79 -1.05 0.86 -17.78
N GLU A 80 -1.56 2.05 -18.12
CA GLU A 80 -2.34 2.90 -17.22
C GLU A 80 -3.62 2.23 -16.67
N ASP A 81 -4.29 1.41 -17.47
CA ASP A 81 -5.50 0.70 -17.04
C ASP A 81 -5.22 -0.34 -15.96
N ALA A 82 -4.08 -1.04 -16.04
CA ALA A 82 -3.67 -2.01 -15.03
C ALA A 82 -3.28 -1.33 -13.72
N GLN A 83 -2.58 -0.19 -13.81
CA GLN A 83 -2.22 0.65 -12.67
C GLN A 83 -3.47 1.17 -11.93
N LYS A 84 -4.46 1.68 -12.67
CA LYS A 84 -5.74 2.13 -12.09
C LYS A 84 -6.50 0.98 -11.44
N ALA A 85 -6.59 -0.17 -12.13
CA ALA A 85 -7.26 -1.35 -11.58
C ALA A 85 -6.60 -1.85 -10.29
N PHE A 86 -5.28 -1.78 -10.20
CA PHE A 86 -4.53 -2.06 -8.98
C PHE A 86 -4.86 -1.07 -7.86
N ALA A 87 -4.78 0.23 -8.13
CA ALA A 87 -5.05 1.28 -7.15
C ALA A 87 -6.47 1.15 -6.55
N GLU A 88 -7.48 0.98 -7.41
CA GLU A 88 -8.87 0.75 -7.00
C GLU A 88 -8.98 -0.47 -6.07
N MET A 89 -8.38 -1.59 -6.46
CA MET A 89 -8.46 -2.82 -5.67
C MET A 89 -7.78 -2.68 -4.30
N VAL A 90 -6.63 -2.00 -4.23
CA VAL A 90 -5.97 -1.74 -2.94
C VAL A 90 -6.89 -0.91 -2.04
N LEU A 91 -7.41 0.21 -2.54
CA LEU A 91 -8.26 1.12 -1.78
C LEU A 91 -9.55 0.42 -1.29
N GLU A 92 -10.22 -0.34 -2.16
CA GLU A 92 -11.39 -1.12 -1.77
C GLU A 92 -11.11 -2.13 -0.64
N LYS A 93 -9.89 -2.67 -0.59
CA LYS A 93 -9.50 -3.61 0.47
C LYS A 93 -9.03 -2.93 1.75
N MET A 94 -8.70 -1.63 1.74
CA MET A 94 -8.43 -0.87 2.96
C MET A 94 -9.66 -0.84 3.88
N ASP A 95 -10.87 -0.74 3.31
CA ASP A 95 -12.12 -0.86 4.09
C ASP A 95 -12.16 -2.15 4.92
N MET A 96 -11.74 -3.28 4.34
CA MET A 96 -11.71 -4.57 5.03
C MET A 96 -10.68 -4.66 6.16
N LEU A 97 -9.57 -3.91 6.08
CA LEU A 97 -8.52 -3.88 7.09
C LEU A 97 -8.92 -3.04 8.31
N SER A 98 -9.74 -2.01 8.10
CA SER A 98 -10.19 -1.09 9.15
C SER A 98 -11.01 -1.74 10.27
N THR A 99 -11.60 -2.92 10.00
CA THR A 99 -12.53 -3.63 10.90
C THR A 99 -11.90 -4.80 11.67
N ARG A 100 -10.66 -5.19 11.34
CA ARG A 100 -9.99 -6.34 11.94
C ARG A 100 -9.23 -5.97 13.21
N ARG A 101 -9.08 -6.94 14.11
CA ARG A 101 -8.29 -6.83 15.35
C ARG A 101 -7.21 -7.91 15.31
N GLY A 102 -6.04 -7.58 14.76
CA GLY A 102 -4.93 -8.50 14.58
C GLY A 102 -3.60 -7.79 14.34
N ASN A 103 -2.61 -8.52 13.83
CA ASN A 103 -1.35 -7.93 13.37
C ASN A 103 -1.57 -7.27 12.00
N ILE A 104 -1.42 -5.95 11.91
CA ILE A 104 -1.69 -5.20 10.66
C ILE A 104 -0.79 -5.67 9.51
N HIS A 105 0.46 -6.08 9.78
CA HIS A 105 1.37 -6.56 8.75
C HIS A 105 0.90 -7.88 8.14
N GLU A 106 0.40 -8.81 8.96
CA GLU A 106 -0.17 -10.07 8.49
C GLU A 106 -1.46 -9.84 7.71
N GLU A 107 -2.31 -8.93 8.18
CA GLU A 107 -3.57 -8.56 7.51
C GLU A 107 -3.30 -7.92 6.13
N LEU A 108 -2.29 -7.06 6.04
CA LEU A 108 -1.84 -6.44 4.80
C LEU A 108 -1.30 -7.49 3.82
N LEU A 109 -0.48 -8.43 4.28
CA LEU A 109 0.04 -9.50 3.43
C LEU A 109 -1.07 -10.42 2.91
N GLN A 110 -2.01 -10.81 3.77
CA GLN A 110 -3.19 -11.58 3.36
C GLN A 110 -4.02 -10.83 2.31
N THR A 111 -4.14 -9.51 2.47
CA THR A 111 -4.85 -8.66 1.53
C THR A 111 -4.12 -8.57 0.19
N ALA A 112 -2.80 -8.41 0.21
CA ALA A 112 -1.96 -8.46 -0.98
C ALA A 112 -2.10 -9.79 -1.73
N GLU A 113 -2.19 -10.92 -1.02
CA GLU A 113 -2.46 -12.22 -1.64
C GLU A 113 -3.86 -12.33 -2.28
N VAL A 114 -4.87 -11.64 -1.75
CA VAL A 114 -6.19 -11.55 -2.39
C VAL A 114 -6.11 -10.72 -3.67
N ILE A 115 -5.40 -9.59 -3.63
CA ILE A 115 -5.20 -8.72 -4.79
C ILE A 115 -4.44 -9.47 -5.88
N ARG A 116 -3.32 -10.10 -5.56
CA ARG A 116 -2.52 -10.92 -6.48
C ARG A 116 -3.34 -11.99 -7.20
N ARG A 117 -4.29 -12.63 -6.52
CA ARG A 117 -5.16 -13.66 -7.10
C ARG A 117 -6.27 -13.10 -7.98
N THR A 118 -6.65 -11.84 -7.77
CA THR A 118 -7.84 -11.23 -8.39
C THR A 118 -7.46 -10.30 -9.55
N LEU A 119 -6.38 -9.52 -9.39
CA LEU A 119 -5.91 -8.53 -10.35
C LEU A 119 -5.69 -9.14 -11.76
N PRO A 120 -5.06 -10.33 -11.93
CA PRO A 120 -4.88 -10.95 -13.23
C PRO A 120 -6.17 -11.09 -14.04
N ARG A 121 -7.28 -11.41 -13.37
CA ARG A 121 -8.59 -11.57 -14.00
C ARG A 121 -9.20 -10.23 -14.41
N LYS A 122 -8.94 -9.18 -13.63
CA LYS A 122 -9.44 -7.82 -13.90
C LYS A 122 -8.72 -7.19 -15.09
N ILE A 123 -7.41 -7.43 -15.22
CA ILE A 123 -6.57 -6.81 -16.26
C ILE A 123 -6.28 -7.74 -17.47
N GLY A 124 -6.68 -9.02 -17.41
CA GLY A 124 -6.44 -9.99 -18.49
C GLY A 124 -4.98 -10.40 -18.68
N SER A 125 -4.13 -10.24 -17.66
CA SER A 125 -2.69 -10.54 -17.70
C SER A 125 -2.28 -11.42 -16.52
N SER A 126 -1.41 -12.41 -16.73
CA SER A 126 -0.80 -13.20 -15.65
C SER A 126 0.44 -12.53 -15.05
N ASP A 127 0.89 -11.41 -15.62
CA ASP A 127 2.09 -10.70 -15.20
C ASP A 127 1.79 -9.74 -14.03
N VAL A 128 1.56 -10.35 -12.87
CA VAL A 128 1.27 -9.66 -11.62
C VAL A 128 2.31 -10.07 -10.58
N ALA A 129 2.80 -9.09 -9.83
CA ALA A 129 3.86 -9.26 -8.84
C ALA A 129 3.44 -10.17 -7.68
N SER A 130 4.42 -10.62 -6.89
CA SER A 130 4.15 -11.36 -5.65
C SER A 130 3.45 -10.48 -4.62
N ALA A 131 2.81 -11.10 -3.62
CA ALA A 131 2.16 -10.36 -2.54
C ALA A 131 3.16 -9.51 -1.74
N ASP A 132 4.41 -9.98 -1.61
CA ASP A 132 5.49 -9.23 -0.95
C ASP A 132 5.83 -7.92 -1.68
N ILE A 133 5.59 -7.84 -2.99
CA ILE A 133 5.76 -6.61 -3.77
C ILE A 133 4.52 -5.71 -3.62
N ILE A 134 3.33 -6.29 -3.76
CA ILE A 134 2.06 -5.57 -3.66
C ILE A 134 1.87 -4.91 -2.28
N VAL A 135 2.38 -5.54 -1.21
CA VAL A 135 2.19 -5.05 0.16
C VAL A 135 3.00 -3.77 0.45
N ILE A 136 4.05 -3.48 -0.31
CA ILE A 136 4.90 -2.31 -0.13
C ILE A 136 4.11 -1.01 -0.26
N PRO A 137 3.47 -0.71 -1.41
CA PRO A 137 2.74 0.55 -1.55
C PRO A 137 1.56 0.63 -0.56
N MET A 138 1.03 -0.51 -0.11
CA MET A 138 0.01 -0.56 0.94
C MET A 138 0.55 -0.13 2.31
N ARG A 139 1.77 -0.54 2.68
CA ARG A 139 2.41 -0.12 3.94
C ARG A 139 2.78 1.36 3.90
N GLU A 140 3.22 1.84 2.75
CA GLU A 140 3.64 3.22 2.54
C GLU A 140 2.49 4.21 2.75
N ILE A 141 1.32 3.99 2.15
CA ILE A 141 0.15 4.88 2.35
C ILE A 141 -0.39 4.84 3.79
N LEU A 142 -0.03 3.84 4.58
CA LEU A 142 -0.39 3.74 6.00
C LEU A 142 0.68 4.32 6.93
N GLY A 143 1.80 4.81 6.39
CA GLY A 143 2.91 5.35 7.17
C GLY A 143 3.69 4.30 7.97
N LEU A 144 3.50 3.01 7.70
CA LEU A 144 4.17 1.92 8.42
C LEU A 144 5.67 1.82 8.11
N ASP A 145 6.08 2.32 6.95
CA ASP A 145 7.47 2.27 6.49
C ASP A 145 8.19 3.61 6.67
N GLY A 146 7.52 4.58 7.28
CA GLY A 146 8.07 5.90 7.54
C GLY A 146 9.12 5.89 8.66
N ASN A 147 10.20 6.65 8.46
CA ASN A 147 11.15 6.96 9.53
C ASN A 147 10.54 8.01 10.48
N PRO A 148 10.43 7.75 11.80
CA PRO A 148 9.94 8.72 12.76
C PRO A 148 10.67 10.07 12.76
N ASP A 149 11.99 10.06 12.51
CA ASP A 149 12.80 11.28 12.45
C ASP A 149 12.45 12.17 11.25
N ALA A 150 11.84 11.60 10.20
CA ALA A 150 11.48 12.31 8.98
C ALA A 150 9.97 12.59 8.90
N ARG A 151 9.12 11.62 9.25
CA ARG A 151 7.66 11.66 9.03
C ARG A 151 6.84 11.83 10.32
N GLY A 152 7.54 12.01 11.44
CA GLY A 152 6.95 12.23 12.75
C GLY A 152 6.88 10.99 13.62
N PRO A 153 6.69 11.17 14.94
CA PRO A 153 6.69 10.08 15.92
C PRO A 153 5.61 9.02 15.65
N ALA A 154 4.58 9.35 14.88
CA ALA A 154 3.52 8.45 14.47
C ALA A 154 3.91 7.49 13.32
N ALA A 155 5.04 7.70 12.66
CA ALA A 155 5.51 6.81 11.59
C ALA A 155 5.92 5.44 12.17
N GLY A 156 5.52 4.37 11.50
CA GLY A 156 5.71 2.99 11.99
C GLY A 156 4.75 2.57 13.11
N ASP A 157 3.90 3.46 13.62
CA ASP A 157 2.91 3.12 14.64
C ASP A 157 1.72 2.36 14.03
N THR A 158 1.48 1.14 14.52
CA THR A 158 0.44 0.26 13.99
C THR A 158 -0.98 0.75 14.29
N GLU A 159 -1.20 1.44 15.41
CA GLU A 159 -2.52 1.98 15.77
C GLU A 159 -2.83 3.25 14.97
N VAL A 160 -1.82 4.08 14.68
CA VAL A 160 -1.98 5.21 13.77
C VAL A 160 -2.24 4.72 12.35
N ALA A 161 -1.50 3.71 11.88
CA ALA A 161 -1.77 3.08 10.58
C ALA A 161 -3.21 2.54 10.46
N ARG A 162 -3.76 1.96 11.54
CA ARG A 162 -5.18 1.57 11.59
C ARG A 162 -6.12 2.77 11.49
N THR A 163 -5.74 3.90 12.06
CA THR A 163 -6.51 5.14 11.98
C THR A 163 -6.50 5.69 10.55
N VAL A 164 -5.34 5.74 9.89
CA VAL A 164 -5.21 6.10 8.47
C VAL A 164 -6.08 5.19 7.60
N CYS A 165 -6.06 3.88 7.85
CA CYS A 165 -6.89 2.90 7.16
C CYS A 165 -8.40 3.18 7.31
N LYS A 166 -8.85 3.53 8.53
CA LYS A 166 -10.24 3.95 8.80
C LYS A 166 -10.60 5.25 8.08
N SER A 167 -9.69 6.22 8.01
CA SER A 167 -9.92 7.49 7.30
C SER A 167 -10.09 7.26 5.79
N ILE A 168 -9.26 6.41 5.17
CA ILE A 168 -9.41 6.00 3.76
C ILE A 168 -10.76 5.31 3.54
N ALA A 169 -11.12 4.37 4.42
CA ALA A 169 -12.40 3.64 4.32
C ALA A 169 -13.62 4.59 4.43
N ALA A 170 -13.57 5.56 5.34
CA ALA A 170 -14.61 6.57 5.50
C ALA A 170 -14.75 7.45 4.25
N ALA A 171 -13.63 7.89 3.67
CA ALA A 171 -13.63 8.68 2.43
C ALA A 171 -14.24 7.90 1.25
N LEU A 172 -13.88 6.62 1.09
CA LEU A 172 -14.46 5.76 0.05
C LEU A 172 -15.98 5.59 0.21
N LYS A 173 -16.46 5.51 1.45
CA LYS A 173 -17.89 5.43 1.73
C LYS A 173 -18.60 6.73 1.31
N LEU A 174 -18.02 7.89 1.63
CA LEU A 174 -18.55 9.20 1.24
C LEU A 174 -18.61 9.35 -0.30
N GLU A 175 -17.55 9.00 -1.02
CA GLU A 175 -17.54 9.05 -2.50
C GLU A 175 -18.65 8.17 -3.11
N ARG A 176 -18.89 6.98 -2.55
CA ARG A 176 -19.95 6.06 -3.01
C ARG A 176 -21.34 6.63 -2.75
N GLU A 177 -21.55 7.23 -1.59
CA GLU A 177 -22.82 7.88 -1.23
C GLU A 177 -23.11 9.07 -2.16
N GLN A 178 -22.12 9.94 -2.41
CA GLN A 178 -22.24 11.06 -3.35
C GLN A 178 -22.56 10.59 -4.78
N THR A 179 -21.89 9.52 -5.25
CA THR A 179 -22.14 8.95 -6.58
C THR A 179 -23.57 8.42 -6.70
N ALA A 180 -24.06 7.71 -5.67
CA ALA A 180 -25.41 7.19 -5.64
C ALA A 180 -26.48 8.30 -5.62
N GLU A 181 -26.23 9.41 -4.91
CA GLU A 181 -27.12 10.58 -4.90
C GLU A 181 -27.14 11.32 -6.25
N MET A 182 -25.99 11.44 -6.92
CA MET A 182 -25.91 12.03 -8.26
C MET A 182 -26.67 11.20 -9.31
N GLU A 183 -26.55 9.87 -9.26
CA GLU A 183 -27.29 8.97 -10.15
C GLU A 183 -28.81 8.96 -9.87
N ALA A 184 -29.20 9.24 -8.62
CA ALA A 184 -30.60 9.29 -8.20
C ALA A 184 -31.31 10.62 -8.53
N THR A 185 -30.59 11.65 -9.02
CA THR A 185 -31.18 12.96 -9.35
C THR A 185 -31.55 13.03 -10.83
N PRO A 186 -32.83 12.87 -11.24
CA PRO A 186 -33.18 12.93 -12.65
C PRO A 186 -33.08 14.38 -13.15
N SER A 187 -32.42 14.54 -14.30
CA SER A 187 -32.38 15.77 -15.09
C SER A 187 -33.79 16.34 -15.31
N MET A 188 -34.22 17.25 -14.44
CA MET A 188 -35.35 18.13 -14.70
C MET A 188 -34.88 19.18 -15.72
N GLY A 189 -34.92 18.81 -17.00
CA GLY A 189 -34.63 19.72 -18.10
C GLY A 189 -35.55 20.94 -18.06
N PRO A 190 -35.05 22.14 -18.42
CA PRO A 190 -35.86 23.35 -18.41
C PRO A 190 -37.00 23.22 -19.43
N ARG A 191 -38.21 23.58 -18.99
CA ARG A 191 -39.40 23.71 -19.83
C ARG A 191 -39.32 24.96 -20.70
#